data_AF-A0A1S1QHP3-F1
#
_entry.id   AF-A0A1S1QHP3-F1
#
_cell.length_a   1.000
_cell.length_b   1.000
_cell.length_c   1.000
_cell.angle_alpha   90.00
_cell.angle_beta   90.00
_cell.angle_gamma   90.00
#
_symmetry.space_group_name_H-M   'P 1'
#
loop_
_entity.id
_entity.type
_entity.pdbx_description
1 polymer ?
#
loop_
_entity_poly.entity_id
_entity_poly.type
_entity_poly.pdbx_seq_one_letter_code
_entity_poly.pdbx_strand_id
1 'polypeptide(L)'
;MAVTEIERLIRDRHRSPDPVRLAPLRDKFLDGYRLEAEERAAILAKDYAWLHRHGVHPMAVLFLSQDNREPMASYLAAIGAGSERVDQLGSLFSKATSKR
;
A
#
# COMPACT_ATOMS: atom_id res chain seq x y z
N MET A 1 13.57 9.66 7.79
CA MET A 1 12.66 9.62 6.63
C MET A 1 11.53 10.60 6.91
N ALA A 2 11.23 11.51 5.98
CA ALA A 2 10.08 12.39 6.13
C ALA A 2 8.80 11.55 6.06
N VAL A 3 7.85 11.78 6.98
CA VAL A 3 6.53 11.12 6.95
C VAL A 3 5.82 11.58 5.69
N THR A 4 5.41 10.65 4.83
CA THR A 4 4.64 10.97 3.62
C THR A 4 3.22 11.40 3.99
N GLU A 5 2.55 12.15 3.12
CA GLU A 5 1.15 12.54 3.35
C GLU A 5 0.21 11.33 3.47
N ILE A 6 0.54 10.23 2.78
CA ILE A 6 -0.14 8.93 2.92
C ILE A 6 -0.01 8.38 4.35
N GLU A 7 1.19 8.40 4.93
CA GLU A 7 1.42 7.92 6.29
C GLU A 7 0.75 8.81 7.34
N ARG A 8 0.70 10.13 7.09
CA ARG A 8 -0.07 11.07 7.91
C ARG A 8 -1.55 10.73 7.87
N LEU A 9 -2.11 10.50 6.68
CA LEU A 9 -3.49 10.09 6.48
C LEU A 9 -3.85 8.83 7.26
N ILE A 10 -3.05 7.78 7.09
CA ILE A 10 -3.31 6.49 7.73
C ILE A 10 -3.23 6.62 9.26
N ARG A 11 -2.25 7.38 9.76
CA ARG A 11 -2.09 7.64 11.19
C ARG A 11 -3.25 8.42 11.78
N ASP A 12 -3.68 9.49 11.12
CA ASP A 12 -4.79 10.34 11.57
C ASP A 12 -6.10 9.54 11.61
N ARG A 13 -6.30 8.66 10.64
CA ARG A 13 -7.44 7.76 10.58
C ARG A 13 -7.41 6.73 11.70
N HIS A 14 -6.29 6.05 11.89
CA HIS A 14 -6.13 5.04 12.94
C HIS A 14 -6.26 5.63 14.35
N ARG A 15 -5.84 6.88 14.56
CA ARG A 15 -5.95 7.58 15.84
C ARG A 15 -7.32 8.21 16.08
N SER A 16 -8.22 8.24 15.10
CA SER A 16 -9.51 8.90 15.25
C SER A 16 -10.57 7.93 15.77
N PRO A 17 -11.16 8.18 16.95
CA PRO A 17 -12.27 7.37 17.47
C PRO A 17 -13.61 7.69 16.78
N ASP A 18 -13.62 8.55 15.76
CA ASP A 18 -14.84 9.00 15.07
C ASP A 18 -15.35 7.92 14.09
N PRO A 19 -16.53 7.33 14.32
CA PRO A 19 -17.09 6.29 13.44
C PRO A 19 -17.34 6.78 12.00
N VAL A 20 -17.49 8.08 11.76
CA VAL A 20 -17.59 8.65 10.40
C VAL A 20 -16.26 8.56 9.66
N ARG A 21 -15.14 8.64 10.38
CA ARG A 21 -13.78 8.50 9.83
C ARG A 21 -13.35 7.03 9.71
N LEU A 22 -14.06 6.11 10.39
CA LEU A 22 -13.92 4.66 10.24
C LEU A 22 -14.76 4.08 9.08
N ALA A 23 -15.62 4.88 8.44
CA ALA A 23 -16.30 4.49 7.21
C ALA A 23 -15.28 4.24 6.07
N PRO A 24 -15.58 3.40 5.07
CA PRO A 24 -14.67 3.15 3.93
C PRO A 24 -14.13 4.46 3.37
N LEU A 25 -12.85 4.50 3.00
CA LEU A 25 -12.22 5.70 2.44
C LEU A 25 -13.06 6.24 1.28
N ARG A 26 -13.69 7.39 1.53
CA ARG A 26 -14.41 8.15 0.52
C ARG A 26 -13.52 9.28 0.05
N ASP A 27 -13.65 9.59 -1.23
CA ASP A 27 -12.97 10.66 -1.94
C ASP A 27 -12.78 11.94 -1.11
N LYS A 28 -13.86 12.40 -0.48
CA LYS A 28 -13.88 13.64 0.33
C LYS A 28 -12.96 13.65 1.56
N PHE A 29 -12.59 12.49 2.09
CA PHE A 29 -11.64 12.42 3.22
C PHE A 29 -10.20 12.69 2.76
N LEU A 30 -9.92 12.40 1.48
CA LEU A 30 -8.59 12.56 0.89
C LEU A 30 -8.26 14.02 0.61
N ASP A 31 -9.27 14.89 0.46
CA ASP A 31 -9.11 16.31 0.11
C ASP A 31 -8.35 17.11 1.18
N GLY A 32 -8.26 16.61 2.41
CA GLY A 32 -7.47 17.20 3.50
C GLY A 32 -5.97 16.87 3.46
N TYR A 33 -5.54 16.09 2.47
CA TYR A 33 -4.18 15.59 2.33
C TYR A 33 -3.62 16.01 0.98
N ARG A 34 -2.33 16.37 0.95
CA ARG A 34 -1.64 16.73 -0.30
C ARG A 34 -1.20 15.44 -1.01
N LEU A 35 -2.19 14.72 -1.54
CA LEU A 35 -1.97 13.48 -2.28
C LEU A 35 -1.92 13.78 -3.78
N GLU A 36 -0.95 13.18 -4.45
CA GLU A 36 -0.91 13.13 -5.91
C GLU A 36 -2.04 12.25 -6.45
N ALA A 37 -2.39 12.42 -7.72
CA ALA A 37 -3.48 11.68 -8.36
C ALA A 37 -3.28 10.15 -8.27
N GLU A 38 -2.04 9.68 -8.43
CA GLU A 38 -1.68 8.27 -8.35
C GLU A 38 -1.79 7.71 -6.93
N GLU A 39 -1.36 8.47 -5.93
CA GLU A 39 -1.47 8.09 -4.51
C GLU A 39 -2.95 7.97 -4.11
N ARG A 40 -3.75 8.93 -4.53
CA ARG A 40 -5.19 8.96 -4.31
C ARG A 40 -5.88 7.75 -4.96
N ALA A 41 -5.52 7.45 -6.21
CA ALA A 41 -6.02 6.29 -6.92
C ALA A 41 -5.62 4.98 -6.23
N ALA A 42 -4.37 4.84 -5.80
CA ALA A 42 -3.88 3.65 -5.10
C ALA A 42 -4.61 3.42 -3.77
N ILE A 43 -4.85 4.47 -2.99
CA ILE A 43 -5.61 4.39 -1.71
C ILE A 43 -7.06 3.95 -1.97
N LEU A 44 -7.75 4.57 -2.95
CA LEU A 44 -9.14 4.27 -3.27
C LEU A 44 -9.31 2.86 -3.87
N ALA A 45 -8.36 2.44 -4.70
CA ALA A 45 -8.34 1.10 -5.30
C ALA A 45 -7.82 0.01 -4.36
N LYS A 46 -7.33 0.38 -3.16
CA LYS A 46 -6.69 -0.52 -2.19
C LYS A 46 -5.47 -1.25 -2.78
N ASP A 47 -4.70 -0.56 -3.62
CA ASP A 47 -3.49 -1.11 -4.24
C ASP A 47 -2.31 -1.11 -3.26
N TYR A 48 -2.33 -2.06 -2.32
CA TYR A 48 -1.28 -2.21 -1.31
C TYR A 48 0.09 -2.50 -1.92
N ALA A 49 0.13 -3.15 -3.08
CA ALA A 49 1.38 -3.42 -3.79
C ALA A 49 2.01 -2.13 -4.30
N TRP A 50 1.21 -1.23 -4.87
CA TRP A 50 1.67 0.09 -5.30
C TRP A 50 2.18 0.91 -4.13
N LEU A 51 1.43 0.97 -3.02
CA LEU A 51 1.81 1.71 -1.80
C LEU A 51 3.14 1.20 -1.25
N HIS A 52 3.32 -0.12 -1.15
CA HIS A 52 4.56 -0.72 -0.69
C HIS A 52 5.74 -0.43 -1.65
N ARG A 53 5.55 -0.55 -2.97
CA ARG A 53 6.59 -0.25 -3.97
C ARG A 53 7.03 1.22 -3.96
N HIS A 54 6.12 2.14 -3.64
CA HIS A 54 6.39 3.58 -3.56
C HIS A 54 6.87 4.03 -2.17
N GLY A 55 7.28 3.08 -1.32
CA GLY A 55 7.97 3.39 -0.07
C GLY A 55 7.08 3.82 1.08
N VAL A 56 5.76 3.61 0.98
CA VAL A 56 4.85 3.79 2.12
C VAL A 56 5.19 2.75 3.18
N HIS A 57 5.35 3.17 4.43
CA HIS A 57 5.76 2.29 5.51
C HIS A 57 4.84 1.05 5.64
N PRO A 58 5.38 -0.18 5.69
CA PRO A 58 4.59 -1.42 5.73
C PRO A 58 3.51 -1.46 6.82
N MET A 59 3.82 -0.98 8.03
CA MET A 59 2.84 -0.87 9.11
C MET A 59 1.66 0.05 8.78
N ALA A 60 1.89 1.13 8.03
CA ALA A 60 0.81 2.00 7.60
C ALA A 60 -0.11 1.28 6.59
N VAL A 61 0.48 0.60 5.61
CA VAL A 61 -0.30 -0.19 4.64
C VAL A 61 -1.13 -1.29 5.32
N LEU A 62 -0.57 -1.92 6.36
CA LEU A 62 -1.30 -2.87 7.19
C LEU A 62 -2.49 -2.24 7.94
N PHE A 63 -2.30 -1.07 8.56
CA PHE A 63 -3.41 -0.39 9.22
C PHE A 63 -4.51 0.00 8.23
N LEU A 64 -4.12 0.42 7.03
CA LEU A 64 -5.06 0.71 5.95
C LEU A 64 -5.88 -0.53 5.54
N SER A 65 -5.26 -1.72 5.44
CA SER A 65 -6.01 -2.95 5.12
C SER A 65 -6.98 -3.34 6.25
N GLN A 66 -6.58 -3.13 7.51
CA GLN A 66 -7.45 -3.38 8.66
C GLN A 66 -8.65 -2.43 8.69
N ASP A 67 -8.46 -1.14 8.39
CA ASP A 67 -9.53 -0.16 8.26
C ASP A 67 -10.51 -0.52 7.13
N ASN A 68 -10.00 -1.12 6.06
CA ASN A 68 -10.81 -1.63 4.95
C ASN A 68 -11.51 -2.96 5.27
N ARG A 69 -11.35 -3.48 6.51
CA ARG A 69 -11.84 -4.78 6.97
C ARG A 69 -11.33 -5.95 6.14
N GLU A 70 -10.14 -5.80 5.57
CA GLU A 70 -9.51 -6.84 4.80
C GLU A 70 -8.60 -7.69 5.70
N PRO A 71 -8.58 -9.01 5.50
CA PRO A 71 -7.71 -9.88 6.28
C PRO A 71 -6.25 -9.56 5.96
N MET A 72 -5.38 -9.73 6.97
CA MET A 72 -3.92 -9.62 6.84
C MET A 72 -3.39 -10.39 5.60
N ALA A 73 -3.99 -11.54 5.30
CA ALA A 73 -3.63 -12.35 4.13
C ALA A 73 -3.77 -11.60 2.81
N SER A 74 -4.75 -10.69 2.66
CA SER A 74 -4.91 -9.87 1.44
C SER A 74 -3.76 -8.89 1.26
N TYR A 75 -3.30 -8.27 2.35
CA TYR A 75 -2.10 -7.42 2.33
C TYR A 75 -0.85 -8.23 1.97
N LEU A 76 -0.64 -9.36 2.65
CA LEU A 76 0.51 -10.24 2.39
C LEU A 76 0.51 -10.78 0.96
N ALA A 77 -0.65 -11.15 0.41
CA ALA A 77 -0.78 -11.58 -0.97
C ALA A 77 -0.46 -10.45 -1.96
N ALA A 78 -0.91 -9.21 -1.69
CA ALA A 78 -0.62 -8.07 -2.55
C ALA A 78 0.87 -7.73 -2.61
N ILE A 79 1.58 -7.79 -1.48
CA ILE A 79 3.04 -7.55 -1.46
C ILE A 79 3.84 -8.76 -1.93
N GLY A 80 3.36 -9.99 -1.68
CA GLY A 80 3.99 -11.26 -2.10
C GLY A 80 3.88 -11.53 -3.60
N ALA A 81 2.73 -11.21 -4.22
CA ALA A 81 2.59 -11.20 -5.68
C ALA A 81 3.48 -10.11 -6.33
N GLY A 82 3.82 -9.06 -5.57
CA GLY A 82 4.84 -8.08 -5.93
C GLY A 82 6.26 -8.65 -5.92
N SER A 83 6.58 -9.57 -5.00
CA SER A 83 7.90 -10.22 -4.91
C SER A 83 8.10 -11.35 -5.92
N GLU A 84 7.04 -12.08 -6.32
CA GLU A 84 7.14 -13.10 -7.37
C GLU A 84 7.50 -12.52 -8.76
N ARG A 85 7.25 -11.21 -9.01
CA ARG A 85 7.77 -10.53 -10.21
C ARG A 85 9.27 -10.25 -10.15
N VAL A 86 9.86 -10.13 -8.96
CA VAL A 86 11.30 -9.94 -8.79
C VAL A 86 12.04 -11.25 -9.06
N ASP A 87 11.43 -12.40 -8.75
CA ASP A 87 11.98 -13.72 -9.07
C ASP A 87 11.99 -14.04 -10.58
N GLN A 88 11.08 -13.45 -11.37
CA GLN A 88 11.15 -13.55 -12.83
C GLN A 88 12.37 -12.83 -13.43
N LEU A 89 12.92 -11.82 -12.76
CA LEU A 89 14.19 -11.19 -13.15
C LEU A 89 15.40 -12.02 -12.68
N GLY A 90 15.29 -12.73 -11.55
CA GLY A 90 16.29 -13.72 -11.12
C GLY A 90 16.39 -14.92 -12.07
N SER A 91 15.27 -15.34 -12.67
CA SER A 91 15.22 -16.39 -13.70
C SER A 91 15.94 -15.99 -15.00
N LEU A 92 15.99 -14.70 -15.34
CA LEU A 92 16.78 -14.20 -16.47
C LEU A 92 18.30 -14.27 -16.23
N PHE A 93 18.75 -14.13 -14.98
CA PHE A 93 20.16 -14.35 -14.62
C PHE A 93 20.52 -15.84 -14.49
N SER A 94 19.57 -16.72 -14.20
CA SER A 94 19.79 -18.18 -14.24
C SER A 94 19.96 -18.72 -15.67
N LYS A 95 19.46 -18.01 -16.69
CA LYS A 95 19.79 -18.30 -18.09
C LYS A 95 21.20 -17.86 -18.50
N ALA A 96 21.88 -17.00 -17.72
CA ALA A 96 23.25 -16.56 -18.00
C ALA A 96 24.32 -17.58 -17.56
N THR A 97 23.98 -18.56 -16.73
CA THR A 97 24.86 -19.70 -16.40
C THR A 97 24.67 -20.89 -17.35
N SER A 98 23.73 -20.83 -18.29
CA SER A 98 23.53 -21.85 -19.32
C SER A 98 24.14 -21.41 -20.66
N LYS A 99 25.44 -21.08 -20.65
CA LYS A 99 26.28 -21.10 -21.86
C LYS A 99 27.78 -21.08 -21.49
N ARG A 100 28.29 -22.22 -21.01
CA ARG A 100 29.50 -22.91 -21.51
C ARG A 100 29.87 -24.07 -20.60
#